data_AF-A0A0S9KEG9-F1
#
_entry.id   AF-A0A0S9KEG9-F1
#
_cell.length_a   1.000
_cell.length_b   1.000
_cell.length_c   1.000
_cell.angle_alpha   90.00
_cell.angle_beta   90.00
_cell.angle_gamma   90.00
#
_symmetry.space_group_name_H-M   'P 1'
#
loop_
_entity.id
_entity.type
_entity.pdbx_description
1 polymer ?
#
loop_
_entity_poly.entity_id
_entity_poly.type
_entity_poly.pdbx_seq_one_letter_code
_entity_poly.pdbx_strand_id
1 'polypeptide(L)'
;MNKAFRYVVFDLDASKGNPERDSKRLTAWLTAFSIGYTVCLSSPAGGRHVWVATAEPIAANLVAAIGVLASQLLHSVDTAPLSNRLTGCVRPPGAPHRNGGHSIPVTSLEPLLSPSTVTAQLEAFRDHLIDLGAALPESTTSTPRGVTVDDHGHPHLIGDRRPVTTKVRKLIDEPSDEQDLSRVMAVVLSGCARARWRYADVHELLAHSPALEHARTSRGANMRLDRSVRQQEKALQNAWRYAVQFVATNLPAGDSFDATFDARAAAVSDAVEAAQRAADASPGLWSTNRSRRQILDAVSAYILQSVSSEVEADTRRLSQDTGYGREACRLALLWLTQNNWLVLTTPAAGVHGATFRLGDRFSTDPSSTEWAQAVTRPAVPPDERRKIQLRKIVNRLELSNHDAFASPGSLGRDAGTIFAALGSESSATTLDLLAHISLTIKRLRAALTRLSEQGLVVTTDTGWQRTNGTARERVAVEFGVAGYLEGRRHRYDIERQVWAWWQAEYEWMKSEHRKPGRRPPPTSVLLVSVGRPPSNEYPRGPNNRADHREAKRVVLGKAANTGPLQLRQAS
;
A
#
# COMPACT_ATOMS: atom_id res chain seq x y z
N MET A 1 -4.41 37.99 23.30
CA MET A 1 -5.86 38.00 23.01
C MET A 1 -6.24 36.69 22.32
N ASN A 2 -7.00 35.82 23.00
CA ASN A 2 -7.54 34.61 22.39
C ASN A 2 -8.60 35.02 21.34
N LYS A 3 -8.36 34.71 20.06
CA LYS A 3 -9.32 35.02 18.99
C LYS A 3 -10.36 33.91 18.92
N ALA A 4 -11.63 34.27 19.04
CA ALA A 4 -12.77 33.37 19.13
C ALA A 4 -13.75 33.59 17.95
N PHE A 5 -14.51 32.57 17.60
CA PHE A 5 -15.51 32.59 16.53
C PHE A 5 -16.89 32.96 17.08
N ARG A 6 -17.64 33.78 16.33
CA ARG A 6 -19.07 34.07 16.56
C ARG A 6 -20.01 33.32 15.61
N TYR A 7 -19.43 32.81 14.53
CA TYR A 7 -20.12 32.02 13.51
C TYR A 7 -19.26 30.81 13.17
N VAL A 8 -19.88 29.65 13.16
CA VAL A 8 -19.31 28.40 12.65
C VAL A 8 -20.02 28.11 11.33
N VAL A 9 -19.28 28.08 10.23
CA VAL A 9 -19.89 27.96 8.89
C VAL A 9 -19.27 26.79 8.16
N PHE A 10 -20.12 25.84 7.78
CA PHE A 10 -19.72 24.72 6.92
C PHE A 10 -19.99 25.09 5.47
N ASP A 11 -18.91 25.24 4.70
CA ASP A 11 -18.97 25.49 3.27
C ASP A 11 -18.95 24.14 2.53
N LEU A 12 -20.06 23.79 1.88
CA LEU A 12 -20.23 22.52 1.16
C LEU A 12 -20.10 22.79 -0.33
N ASP A 13 -18.97 22.34 -0.91
CA ASP A 13 -18.60 22.59 -2.30
C ASP A 13 -18.97 21.41 -3.21
N ALA A 14 -19.69 21.72 -4.29
CA ALA A 14 -20.09 20.75 -5.31
C ALA A 14 -18.90 20.15 -6.06
N SER A 15 -17.75 20.82 -6.05
CA SER A 15 -16.51 20.29 -6.64
C SER A 15 -15.90 19.14 -5.82
N LYS A 16 -16.24 19.03 -4.53
CA LYS A 16 -15.66 18.06 -3.59
C LYS A 16 -16.57 16.85 -3.30
N GLY A 17 -17.87 16.98 -3.51
CA GLY A 17 -18.82 15.91 -3.20
C GLY A 17 -20.26 16.25 -3.57
N ASN A 18 -21.21 15.77 -2.77
CA ASN A 18 -22.64 16.06 -2.96
C ASN A 18 -23.13 16.98 -1.81
N PRO A 19 -23.10 18.32 -1.99
CA PRO A 19 -23.50 19.28 -0.97
C PRO A 19 -24.94 19.10 -0.48
N GLU A 20 -25.84 18.58 -1.31
CA GLU A 20 -27.24 18.39 -0.90
C GLU A 20 -27.36 17.28 0.12
N ARG A 21 -26.77 16.12 -0.20
CA ARG A 21 -26.77 14.95 0.68
C ARG A 21 -26.05 15.28 1.99
N ASP A 22 -24.89 15.91 1.89
CA ASP A 22 -24.06 16.24 3.04
C ASP A 22 -24.71 17.33 3.91
N SER A 23 -25.35 18.34 3.30
CA SER A 23 -26.12 19.35 4.04
C SER A 23 -27.30 18.74 4.80
N LYS A 24 -28.06 17.83 4.18
CA LYS A 24 -29.16 17.10 4.86
C LYS A 24 -28.66 16.29 6.05
N ARG A 25 -27.53 15.58 5.88
CA ARG A 25 -26.91 14.79 6.95
C ARG A 25 -26.40 15.68 8.10
N LEU A 26 -25.69 16.75 7.76
CA LEU A 26 -25.17 17.72 8.73
C LEU A 26 -26.30 18.37 9.54
N THR A 27 -27.33 18.87 8.87
CA THR A 27 -28.47 19.53 9.52
C THR A 27 -29.29 18.58 10.39
N ALA A 28 -29.42 17.31 10.01
CA ALA A 28 -30.03 16.29 10.86
C ALA A 28 -29.25 16.12 12.18
N TRP A 29 -27.91 16.10 12.11
CA TRP A 29 -27.08 16.07 13.31
C TRP A 29 -27.21 17.33 14.15
N LEU A 30 -27.09 18.51 13.54
CA LEU A 30 -27.23 19.79 14.27
C LEU A 30 -28.59 19.88 14.99
N THR A 31 -29.66 19.42 14.36
CA THR A 31 -31.00 19.34 14.96
C THR A 31 -31.01 18.43 16.20
N ALA A 32 -30.36 17.26 16.15
CA ALA A 32 -30.29 16.33 17.27
C ALA A 32 -29.61 16.92 18.52
N PHE A 33 -28.67 17.86 18.33
CA PHE A 33 -27.99 18.58 19.41
C PHE A 33 -28.65 19.93 19.76
N SER A 34 -29.84 20.21 19.21
CA SER A 34 -30.55 21.48 19.38
C SER A 34 -29.71 22.71 18.99
N ILE A 35 -28.85 22.55 17.98
CA ILE A 35 -28.01 23.63 17.45
C ILE A 35 -28.79 24.38 16.37
N GLY A 36 -29.00 25.68 16.57
CA GLY A 36 -29.67 26.53 15.59
C GLY A 36 -28.80 26.76 14.36
N TYR A 37 -29.38 26.59 13.16
CA TYR A 37 -28.66 26.77 11.90
C TYR A 37 -29.48 27.44 10.80
N THR A 38 -28.79 28.05 9.84
CA THR A 38 -29.37 28.53 8.59
C THR A 38 -28.62 27.95 7.39
N VAL A 39 -29.35 27.32 6.48
CA VAL A 39 -28.80 26.81 5.22
C VAL A 39 -29.02 27.86 4.13
N CYS A 40 -27.97 28.13 3.35
CA CYS A 40 -28.03 28.98 2.16
C CYS A 40 -27.54 28.22 0.94
N LEU A 41 -28.24 28.35 -0.18
CA LEU A 41 -27.71 27.99 -1.50
C LEU A 41 -26.67 29.05 -1.88
N SER A 42 -25.41 28.64 -2.08
CA SER A 42 -24.29 29.57 -2.20
C SER A 42 -23.87 29.83 -3.65
N SER A 43 -24.17 28.92 -4.57
CA SER A 43 -23.80 29.05 -5.98
C SER A 43 -24.83 28.41 -6.92
N PRO A 44 -24.88 28.85 -8.19
CA PRO A 44 -25.65 28.16 -9.25
C PRO A 44 -25.22 26.71 -9.45
N ALA A 45 -23.98 26.37 -9.08
CA ALA A 45 -23.43 25.01 -9.16
C ALA A 45 -23.86 24.10 -8.00
N GLY A 46 -24.76 24.55 -7.11
CA GLY A 46 -25.35 23.72 -6.06
C GLY A 46 -24.57 23.68 -4.73
N GLY A 47 -23.59 24.57 -4.55
CA GLY A 47 -22.90 24.74 -3.27
C GLY A 47 -23.85 25.21 -2.15
N ARG A 48 -23.55 24.84 -0.91
CA ARG A 48 -24.39 25.19 0.27
C ARG A 48 -23.53 25.70 1.42
N HIS A 49 -23.99 26.74 2.09
CA HIS A 49 -23.42 27.17 3.37
C HIS A 49 -24.37 26.80 4.49
N VAL A 50 -23.89 26.12 5.54
CA VAL A 50 -24.64 25.90 6.77
C VAL A 50 -24.04 26.79 7.85
N TRP A 51 -24.78 27.83 8.23
CA TRP A 51 -24.39 28.83 9.21
C TRP A 51 -24.90 28.44 10.60
N VAL A 52 -24.02 28.47 11.59
CA VAL A 52 -24.36 28.34 13.01
C VAL A 52 -23.85 29.58 13.72
N ALA A 53 -24.77 30.42 14.20
CA ALA A 53 -24.44 31.56 15.04
C ALA A 53 -24.41 31.13 16.51
N THR A 54 -23.44 31.66 17.27
CA THR A 54 -23.17 31.23 18.64
C THR A 54 -23.47 32.35 19.63
N ALA A 55 -24.15 32.01 20.74
CA ALA A 55 -24.50 32.95 21.80
C ALA A 55 -23.23 33.51 22.46
N GLU A 56 -22.18 32.69 22.52
CA GLU A 56 -20.88 33.03 23.10
C GLU A 56 -19.73 32.83 22.10
N PRO A 57 -18.58 33.51 22.31
CA PRO A 57 -17.40 33.31 21.47
C PRO A 57 -16.82 31.90 21.65
N ILE A 58 -16.66 31.15 20.55
CA ILE A 58 -16.13 29.78 20.56
C ILE A 58 -14.63 29.76 20.30
N ALA A 59 -13.91 28.95 21.05
CA ALA A 59 -12.47 28.80 20.91
C ALA A 59 -12.07 28.22 19.53
N ALA A 60 -11.06 28.80 18.89
CA ALA A 60 -10.65 28.43 17.53
C ALA A 60 -10.21 26.96 17.38
N ASN A 61 -9.66 26.36 18.44
CA ASN A 61 -9.28 24.95 18.47
C ASN A 61 -10.51 24.02 18.38
N LEU A 62 -11.62 24.36 19.05
CA LEU A 62 -12.85 23.59 18.97
C LEU A 62 -13.45 23.66 17.57
N VAL A 63 -13.51 24.86 16.97
CA VAL A 63 -14.01 25.04 15.59
C VAL A 63 -13.15 24.29 14.57
N ALA A 64 -11.82 24.36 14.70
CA ALA A 64 -10.91 23.64 13.83
C ALA A 64 -11.07 22.11 13.97
N ALA A 65 -11.21 21.61 15.21
CA ALA A 65 -11.46 20.20 15.49
C ALA A 65 -12.75 19.70 14.82
N ILE A 66 -13.85 20.44 14.98
CA ILE A 66 -15.13 20.13 14.33
C ILE A 66 -14.99 20.13 12.81
N GLY A 67 -14.29 21.11 12.23
CA GLY A 67 -14.05 21.17 10.79
C GLY A 67 -13.31 19.95 10.25
N VAL A 68 -12.24 19.52 10.92
CA VAL A 68 -11.49 18.31 10.54
C VAL A 68 -12.36 17.07 10.63
N LEU A 69 -13.07 16.87 11.75
CA LEU A 69 -13.94 15.71 11.95
C LEU A 69 -15.08 15.67 10.93
N ALA A 70 -15.73 16.80 10.68
CA ALA A 70 -16.82 16.90 9.71
C ALA A 70 -16.34 16.56 8.30
N SER A 71 -15.14 16.99 7.89
CA SER A 71 -14.60 16.70 6.56
C SER A 71 -14.33 15.21 6.30
N GLN A 72 -14.13 14.40 7.34
CA GLN A 72 -13.95 12.95 7.22
C GLN A 72 -15.28 12.22 6.97
N LEU A 73 -16.40 12.79 7.43
CA LEU A 73 -17.73 12.19 7.34
C LEU A 73 -18.59 12.80 6.22
N LEU A 74 -18.26 14.00 5.78
CA LEU A 74 -18.96 14.81 4.78
C LEU A 74 -17.95 15.30 3.73
N HIS A 75 -17.86 14.58 2.60
CA HIS A 75 -16.80 14.80 1.61
C HIS A 75 -16.87 16.19 0.94
N SER A 76 -18.04 16.83 0.89
CA SER A 76 -18.17 18.16 0.30
C SER A 76 -17.71 19.32 1.20
N VAL A 77 -17.40 19.09 2.47
CA VAL A 77 -17.01 20.17 3.40
C VAL A 77 -15.64 20.73 3.05
N ASP A 78 -15.57 22.05 2.85
CA ASP A 78 -14.33 22.82 2.88
C ASP A 78 -13.99 23.27 4.30
N THR A 79 -12.85 22.81 4.80
CA THR A 79 -12.35 23.16 6.13
C THR A 79 -11.66 24.52 6.21
N ALA A 80 -11.36 25.16 5.08
CA ALA A 80 -10.60 26.43 5.09
C ALA A 80 -11.25 27.53 5.95
N PRO A 81 -12.58 27.75 5.91
CA PRO A 81 -13.23 28.74 6.78
C PRO A 81 -13.19 28.38 8.28
N LEU A 82 -13.19 27.09 8.59
CA LEU A 82 -13.21 26.56 9.96
C LEU A 82 -11.82 26.46 10.59
N SER A 83 -10.77 26.37 9.78
CA SER A 83 -9.38 26.19 10.23
C SER A 83 -8.58 27.50 10.27
N ASN A 84 -9.00 28.54 9.55
CA ASN A 84 -8.26 29.80 9.49
C ASN A 84 -8.89 30.91 10.36
N ARG A 85 -8.43 31.01 11.61
CA ARG A 85 -8.89 32.02 12.58
C ARG A 85 -8.59 33.49 12.23
N LEU A 86 -7.74 33.77 11.24
CA LEU A 86 -7.34 35.13 10.88
C LEU A 86 -8.12 35.69 9.70
N THR A 87 -8.37 34.85 8.68
CA THR A 87 -8.97 35.29 7.42
C THR A 87 -10.01 34.30 6.88
N GLY A 88 -10.43 33.31 7.66
CA GLY A 88 -11.52 32.41 7.29
C GLY A 88 -12.79 33.22 7.10
N CYS A 89 -13.32 33.22 5.88
CA CYS A 89 -14.52 33.97 5.53
C CYS A 89 -15.43 33.14 4.63
N VAL A 90 -16.73 33.31 4.83
CA VAL A 90 -17.78 32.74 3.98
C VAL A 90 -18.74 33.87 3.62
N ARG A 91 -19.30 33.81 2.41
CA ARG A 91 -20.25 34.84 1.95
C ARG A 91 -21.56 34.73 2.74
N PRO A 92 -22.01 35.81 3.42
CA PRO A 92 -23.21 35.79 4.23
C PRO A 92 -24.48 35.61 3.39
N PRO A 93 -25.61 35.24 4.01
CA PRO A 93 -26.89 35.19 3.33
C PRO A 93 -27.20 36.53 2.64
N GLY A 94 -27.68 36.47 1.39
CA GLY A 94 -27.97 37.63 0.52
C GLY A 94 -26.78 38.16 -0.29
N ALA A 95 -25.54 37.76 0.02
CA ALA A 95 -24.36 38.30 -0.67
C ALA A 95 -24.28 37.83 -2.14
N PRO A 96 -23.85 38.69 -3.07
CA PRO A 96 -23.72 38.34 -4.49
C PRO A 96 -22.63 37.29 -4.74
N HIS A 97 -22.76 36.55 -5.84
CA HIS A 97 -21.76 35.61 -6.33
C HIS A 97 -21.05 36.15 -7.57
N ARG A 98 -19.73 35.93 -7.68
CA ARG A 98 -18.91 36.41 -8.80
C ARG A 98 -19.36 35.92 -10.18
N ASN A 99 -19.99 34.74 -10.25
CA ASN A 99 -20.50 34.17 -11.50
C ASN A 99 -22.01 34.43 -11.69
N GLY A 100 -22.57 35.44 -11.01
CA GLY A 100 -24.00 35.74 -11.00
C GLY A 100 -24.78 34.98 -9.91
N GLY A 101 -25.89 35.59 -9.47
CA GLY A 101 -26.75 35.11 -8.38
C GLY A 101 -26.37 35.64 -6.99
N HIS A 102 -27.13 35.23 -5.97
CA HIS A 102 -26.92 35.61 -4.56
C HIS A 102 -26.93 34.36 -3.68
N SER A 103 -26.37 34.47 -2.47
CA SER A 103 -26.55 33.43 -1.47
C SER A 103 -28.00 33.47 -0.95
N ILE A 104 -28.81 32.44 -1.24
CA ILE A 104 -30.25 32.44 -0.92
C ILE A 104 -30.48 31.56 0.32
N PRO A 105 -31.00 32.10 1.43
CA PRO A 105 -31.44 31.28 2.57
C PRO A 105 -32.57 30.35 2.14
N VAL A 106 -32.43 29.06 2.44
CA VAL A 106 -33.48 28.04 2.20
C VAL A 106 -34.11 27.55 3.49
N THR A 107 -33.58 27.98 4.64
CA THR A 107 -34.20 27.81 5.96
C THR A 107 -34.35 29.17 6.64
N SER A 108 -35.03 29.20 7.79
CA SER A 108 -35.21 30.43 8.58
C SER A 108 -33.87 31.11 8.91
N LEU A 109 -33.87 32.44 8.89
CA LEU A 109 -32.75 33.29 9.33
C LEU A 109 -32.75 33.49 10.85
N GLU A 110 -33.81 33.11 11.55
CA GLU A 110 -33.95 33.33 12.99
C GLU A 110 -32.75 32.82 13.82
N PRO A 111 -32.14 31.65 13.52
CA PRO A 111 -30.96 31.19 14.27
C PRO A 111 -29.73 32.10 14.15
N LEU A 112 -29.65 32.94 13.11
CA LEU A 112 -28.57 33.93 12.96
C LEU A 112 -28.87 35.25 13.68
N LEU A 113 -30.15 35.62 13.77
CA LEU A 113 -30.60 36.86 14.40
C LEU A 113 -30.70 36.71 15.92
N SER A 114 -31.09 35.53 16.39
CA SER A 114 -31.30 35.17 17.79
C SER A 114 -30.44 33.93 18.16
N PRO A 115 -29.10 34.05 18.22
CA PRO A 115 -28.22 32.91 18.43
C PRO A 115 -28.37 32.31 19.83
N SER A 116 -28.72 31.03 19.90
CA SER A 116 -28.85 30.26 21.15
C SER A 116 -27.75 29.21 21.36
N THR A 117 -26.92 28.95 20.35
CA THR A 117 -25.91 27.89 20.38
C THR A 117 -24.78 28.20 21.37
N VAL A 118 -24.54 27.31 22.33
CA VAL A 118 -23.47 27.42 23.33
C VAL A 118 -22.31 26.45 23.08
N THR A 119 -21.16 26.68 23.71
CA THR A 119 -19.93 25.86 23.58
C THR A 119 -20.20 24.39 23.89
N ALA A 120 -20.95 24.11 24.96
CA ALA A 120 -21.27 22.74 25.37
C ALA A 120 -21.99 21.92 24.28
N GLN A 121 -22.85 22.56 23.47
CA GLN A 121 -23.52 21.89 22.35
C GLN A 121 -22.54 21.56 21.22
N LEU A 122 -21.58 22.45 20.95
CA LEU A 122 -20.54 22.21 19.94
C LEU A 122 -19.51 21.16 20.40
N GLU A 123 -19.23 21.06 21.70
CA GLU A 123 -18.43 19.97 22.26
C GLU A 123 -19.15 18.62 22.16
N ALA A 124 -20.43 18.57 22.52
CA ALA A 124 -21.24 17.37 22.34
C ALA A 124 -21.35 16.95 20.87
N PHE A 125 -21.48 17.93 19.96
CA PHE A 125 -21.46 17.69 18.53
C PHE A 125 -20.10 17.16 18.04
N ARG A 126 -18.98 17.71 18.52
CA ARG A 126 -17.63 17.19 18.25
C ARG A 126 -17.53 15.72 18.67
N ASP A 127 -17.97 15.39 19.88
CA ASP A 127 -17.89 14.03 20.44
C ASP A 127 -18.75 13.05 19.63
N HIS A 128 -19.92 13.48 19.17
CA HIS A 128 -20.74 12.69 18.25
C HIS A 128 -20.06 12.39 16.92
N LEU A 129 -19.33 13.34 16.33
CA LEU A 129 -18.57 13.08 15.10
C LEU A 129 -17.48 12.01 15.34
N ILE A 130 -16.89 11.99 16.54
CA ILE A 130 -15.92 10.96 16.93
C ILE A 130 -16.61 9.59 17.05
N ASP A 131 -17.76 9.52 17.70
CA ASP A 131 -18.55 8.28 17.82
C ASP A 131 -18.99 7.71 16.47
N LEU A 132 -19.21 8.57 15.48
CA LEU A 132 -19.51 8.17 14.09
C LEU A 132 -18.29 7.62 13.33
N GLY A 133 -17.10 7.61 13.94
CA GLY A 133 -15.88 7.05 13.39
C GLY A 133 -14.90 8.07 12.81
N ALA A 134 -15.12 9.38 13.00
CA ALA A 134 -14.10 10.38 12.68
C ALA A 134 -13.02 10.40 13.77
N ALA A 135 -11.78 10.67 13.41
CA ALA A 135 -10.67 10.73 14.34
C ALA A 135 -10.02 12.12 14.31
N LEU A 136 -9.75 12.69 15.49
CA LEU A 136 -8.86 13.83 15.55
C LEU A 136 -7.46 13.37 15.15
N PRO A 137 -6.77 14.09 14.24
CA PRO A 137 -5.39 13.77 13.93
C PRO A 137 -4.55 13.89 15.21
N GLU A 138 -3.65 12.94 15.43
CA GLU A 138 -2.70 13.02 16.54
C GLU A 138 -1.96 14.36 16.48
N SER A 139 -1.95 15.09 17.60
CA SER A 139 -1.23 16.35 17.70
C SER A 139 0.26 16.09 17.47
N THR A 140 0.74 16.38 16.27
CA THR A 140 2.15 16.23 15.91
C THR A 140 2.94 17.44 16.45
N THR A 141 2.94 17.60 17.77
CA THR A 141 3.78 18.59 18.46
C THR A 141 5.18 18.07 18.77
N SER A 142 5.44 16.77 18.60
CA SER A 142 6.81 16.27 18.56
C SER A 142 7.38 16.47 17.16
N THR A 143 8.48 17.20 17.05
CA THR A 143 9.35 17.17 15.88
C THR A 143 9.55 15.71 15.48
N PRO A 144 9.18 15.28 14.26
CA PRO A 144 9.29 13.89 13.85
C PRO A 144 10.74 13.40 14.06
N ARG A 145 10.92 12.15 14.50
CA ARG A 145 12.26 11.58 14.72
C ARG A 145 13.11 11.77 13.46
N GLY A 146 14.34 12.27 13.62
CA GLY A 146 15.26 12.48 12.51
C GLY A 146 15.16 13.84 11.82
N VAL A 147 14.42 14.80 12.36
CA VAL A 147 14.41 16.21 11.91
C VAL A 147 15.18 17.08 12.90
N THR A 148 16.04 17.95 12.37
CA THR A 148 16.70 19.03 13.13
C THR A 148 16.50 20.36 12.41
N VAL A 149 16.94 21.48 13.00
CA VAL A 149 16.90 22.81 12.39
C VAL A 149 18.31 23.27 12.02
N ASP A 150 18.42 24.07 10.95
CA ASP A 150 19.67 24.77 10.63
C ASP A 150 19.85 26.03 11.50
N ASP A 151 20.98 26.73 11.34
CA ASP A 151 21.32 27.95 12.09
C ASP A 151 20.33 29.10 11.86
N HIS A 152 19.48 28.99 10.83
CA HIS A 152 18.45 29.97 10.48
C HIS A 152 17.03 29.50 10.87
N GLY A 153 16.92 28.36 11.58
CA GLY A 153 15.66 27.83 12.07
C GLY A 153 14.83 27.05 11.05
N HIS A 154 15.38 26.70 9.88
CA HIS A 154 14.68 25.89 8.89
C HIS A 154 14.85 24.39 9.18
N PRO A 155 13.75 23.61 9.17
CA PRO A 155 13.82 22.18 9.44
C PRO A 155 14.49 21.42 8.29
N HIS A 156 15.22 20.36 8.59
CA HIS A 156 15.75 19.41 7.62
C HIS A 156 15.94 18.01 8.24
N LEU A 157 16.03 16.98 7.39
CA LEU A 157 16.30 15.61 7.83
C LEU A 157 17.80 15.41 8.16
N ILE A 158 18.09 14.73 9.26
CA ILE A 158 19.46 14.49 9.74
C ILE A 158 20.26 13.64 8.74
N GLY A 159 21.50 14.07 8.50
CA GLY A 159 22.57 13.37 7.78
C GLY A 159 22.94 14.02 6.44
N ASP A 160 23.82 13.37 5.69
CA ASP A 160 24.45 14.02 4.52
C ASP A 160 23.51 14.19 3.33
N ARG A 161 23.71 15.30 2.60
CA ARG A 161 23.00 15.63 1.36
C ARG A 161 23.23 14.54 0.31
N ARG A 162 22.17 14.13 -0.38
CA ARG A 162 22.15 13.07 -1.39
C ARG A 162 21.72 13.62 -2.76
N PRO A 163 22.06 12.94 -3.85
CA PRO A 163 21.46 13.26 -5.15
C PRO A 163 19.96 13.00 -5.13
N VAL A 164 19.17 13.92 -5.70
CA VAL A 164 17.74 13.70 -5.97
C VAL A 164 17.54 12.65 -7.07
N THR A 165 16.38 12.00 -7.09
CA THR A 165 16.02 11.01 -8.11
C THR A 165 15.95 11.65 -9.50
N THR A 166 16.13 10.86 -10.56
CA THR A 166 16.06 11.35 -11.96
C THR A 166 14.74 12.04 -12.26
N LYS A 167 13.62 11.55 -11.69
CA LYS A 167 12.31 12.18 -11.84
C LYS A 167 12.26 13.58 -11.22
N VAL A 168 12.78 13.74 -10.01
CA VAL A 168 12.81 15.03 -9.31
C VAL A 168 13.79 15.99 -9.99
N ARG A 169 14.96 15.50 -10.41
CA ARG A 169 15.93 16.27 -11.20
C ARG A 169 15.29 16.82 -12.48
N LYS A 170 14.59 15.97 -13.24
CA LYS A 170 13.88 16.41 -14.45
C LYS A 170 12.88 17.53 -14.17
N LEU A 171 12.10 17.44 -13.08
CA LEU A 171 11.16 18.50 -12.70
C LEU A 171 11.85 19.80 -12.26
N ILE A 172 13.05 19.71 -11.67
CA ILE A 172 13.85 20.88 -11.30
C ILE A 172 14.34 21.62 -12.55
N ASP A 173 14.74 20.88 -13.58
CA ASP A 173 15.42 21.41 -14.76
C ASP A 173 14.44 21.77 -15.91
N GLU A 174 13.35 21.04 -16.05
CA GLU A 174 12.40 21.16 -17.17
C GLU A 174 11.00 21.59 -16.70
N PRO A 175 10.29 22.42 -17.49
CA PRO A 175 8.90 22.76 -17.21
C PRO A 175 8.01 21.50 -17.30
N SER A 176 7.04 21.41 -16.39
CA SER A 176 6.07 20.32 -16.38
C SER A 176 4.82 20.69 -17.16
N ASP A 177 4.24 19.72 -17.88
CA ASP A 177 2.91 19.84 -18.49
C ASP A 177 1.77 19.83 -17.45
N GLU A 178 2.06 19.58 -16.16
CA GLU A 178 1.06 19.67 -15.09
C GLU A 178 0.58 21.12 -14.92
N GLN A 179 -0.73 21.33 -15.08
CA GLN A 179 -1.38 22.63 -14.86
C GLN A 179 -1.34 23.07 -13.38
N ASP A 180 -1.12 22.13 -12.45
CA ASP A 180 -1.04 22.41 -11.01
C ASP A 180 0.40 22.59 -10.52
N LEU A 181 0.90 23.82 -10.69
CA LEU A 181 2.23 24.22 -10.22
C LEU A 181 2.43 24.04 -8.70
N SER A 182 1.36 24.05 -7.90
CA SER A 182 1.47 23.84 -6.44
C SER A 182 1.85 22.40 -6.11
N ARG A 183 1.28 21.44 -6.87
CA ARG A 183 1.59 20.03 -6.80
C ARG A 183 3.01 19.74 -7.27
N VAL A 184 3.44 20.32 -8.39
CA VAL A 184 4.83 20.19 -8.89
C VAL A 184 5.83 20.65 -7.83
N MET A 185 5.62 21.84 -7.26
CA MET A 185 6.45 22.37 -6.19
C MET A 185 6.48 21.43 -4.97
N ALA A 186 5.32 20.92 -4.52
CA ALA A 186 5.25 19.99 -3.40
C ALA A 186 6.02 18.68 -3.65
N VAL A 187 5.93 18.12 -4.86
CA VAL A 187 6.66 16.90 -5.27
C VAL A 187 8.16 17.13 -5.23
N VAL A 188 8.63 18.24 -5.81
CA VAL A 188 10.06 18.56 -5.86
C VAL A 188 10.63 18.81 -4.46
N LEU A 189 9.96 19.64 -3.66
CA LEU A 189 10.40 19.93 -2.29
C LEU A 189 10.43 18.67 -1.41
N SER A 190 9.44 17.79 -1.55
CA SER A 190 9.44 16.50 -0.84
C SER A 190 10.57 15.59 -1.31
N GLY A 191 10.88 15.59 -2.60
CA GLY A 191 12.03 14.86 -3.17
C GLY A 191 13.38 15.38 -2.64
N CYS A 192 13.57 16.70 -2.62
CA CYS A 192 14.75 17.35 -2.05
C CYS A 192 14.88 17.07 -0.55
N ALA A 193 13.79 17.20 0.22
CA ALA A 193 13.78 16.88 1.64
C ALA A 193 14.19 15.42 1.90
N ARG A 194 13.64 14.46 1.14
CA ARG A 194 14.03 13.03 1.23
C ARG A 194 15.50 12.78 0.86
N ALA A 195 16.02 13.56 -0.07
CA ALA A 195 17.45 13.58 -0.43
C ALA A 195 18.32 14.34 0.59
N ARG A 196 17.77 14.76 1.74
CA ARG A 196 18.47 15.48 2.81
C ARG A 196 19.11 16.79 2.34
N TRP A 197 18.49 17.44 1.36
CA TRP A 197 18.82 18.81 1.01
C TRP A 197 18.43 19.75 2.16
N ARG A 198 19.12 20.87 2.24
CA ARG A 198 18.83 21.94 3.20
C ARG A 198 18.02 23.04 2.52
N TYR A 199 17.45 23.94 3.33
CA TYR A 199 16.72 25.09 2.82
C TYR A 199 17.58 25.93 1.85
N ALA A 200 18.86 26.12 2.16
CA ALA A 200 19.81 26.84 1.31
C ALA A 200 19.90 26.25 -0.11
N ASP A 201 20.02 24.92 -0.25
CA ASP A 201 20.11 24.25 -1.55
C ASP A 201 18.86 24.48 -2.42
N VAL A 202 17.69 24.54 -1.78
CA VAL A 202 16.41 24.74 -2.48
C VAL A 202 16.15 26.23 -2.75
N HIS A 203 16.63 27.10 -1.86
CA HIS A 203 16.56 28.54 -2.04
C HIS A 203 17.34 29.01 -3.27
N GLU A 204 18.50 28.40 -3.56
CA GLU A 204 19.25 28.66 -4.80
C GLU A 204 18.41 28.39 -6.05
N LEU A 205 17.57 27.35 -6.04
CA LEU A 205 16.69 27.01 -7.15
C LEU A 205 15.57 28.03 -7.39
N LEU A 206 15.24 28.87 -6.39
CA LEU A 206 14.08 29.76 -6.44
C LEU A 206 14.14 30.74 -7.60
N ALA A 207 15.34 31.16 -8.02
CA ALA A 207 15.51 32.13 -9.09
C ALA A 207 15.25 31.53 -10.49
N HIS A 208 15.54 30.25 -10.71
CA HIS A 208 15.64 29.69 -12.07
C HIS A 208 14.84 28.41 -12.30
N SER A 209 14.50 27.63 -11.27
CA SER A 209 13.81 26.35 -11.48
C SER A 209 12.34 26.56 -11.86
N PRO A 210 11.83 25.97 -12.95
CA PRO A 210 10.41 26.00 -13.29
C PRO A 210 9.53 25.33 -12.22
N ALA A 211 10.03 24.36 -11.46
CA ALA A 211 9.27 23.71 -10.39
C ALA A 211 8.86 24.65 -9.25
N LEU A 212 9.59 25.76 -9.05
CA LEU A 212 9.32 26.74 -8.00
C LEU A 212 8.49 27.93 -8.48
N GLU A 213 7.90 27.84 -9.68
CA GLU A 213 7.05 28.88 -10.24
C GLU A 213 5.85 29.21 -9.33
N HIS A 214 5.32 28.21 -8.62
CA HIS A 214 4.26 28.45 -7.63
C HIS A 214 4.72 29.34 -6.47
N ALA A 215 6.01 29.37 -6.11
CA ALA A 215 6.55 30.27 -5.08
C ALA A 215 6.77 31.69 -5.63
N ARG A 216 7.17 31.81 -6.90
CA ARG A 216 7.37 33.10 -7.58
C ARG A 216 6.06 33.84 -7.90
N THR A 217 5.02 33.12 -8.32
CA THR A 217 3.77 33.75 -8.82
C THR A 217 2.50 33.33 -8.08
N SER A 218 1.57 34.28 -7.93
CA SER A 218 0.23 34.07 -7.35
C SER A 218 -0.85 34.09 -8.44
N ARG A 219 -2.00 33.44 -8.18
CA ARG A 219 -3.13 33.46 -9.12
C ARG A 219 -3.87 34.80 -9.04
N GLY A 220 -3.89 35.57 -10.13
CA GLY A 220 -4.77 36.72 -10.34
C GLY A 220 -6.05 36.33 -11.08
N ALA A 221 -6.89 37.31 -11.41
CA ALA A 221 -8.20 37.08 -12.04
C ALA A 221 -8.11 36.40 -13.42
N ASN A 222 -7.19 36.86 -14.28
CA ASN A 222 -6.99 36.33 -15.64
C ASN A 222 -5.51 36.04 -15.97
N MET A 223 -4.58 36.30 -15.05
CA MET A 223 -3.15 36.05 -15.25
C MET A 223 -2.45 35.75 -13.91
N ARG A 224 -1.27 35.13 -13.99
CA ARG A 224 -0.40 34.96 -12.82
C ARG A 224 0.36 36.27 -12.57
N LEU A 225 0.41 36.69 -11.32
CA LEU A 225 1.09 37.92 -10.89
C LEU A 225 2.32 37.55 -10.07
N ASP A 226 3.43 38.23 -10.33
CA ASP A 226 4.66 38.07 -9.56
C ASP A 226 4.44 38.44 -8.10
N ARG A 227 4.89 37.58 -7.20
CA ARG A 227 4.96 37.89 -5.77
C ARG A 227 6.16 38.78 -5.51
N SER A 228 6.06 39.65 -4.50
CA SER A 228 7.24 40.38 -4.02
C SER A 228 8.27 39.41 -3.44
N VAL A 229 9.56 39.79 -3.43
CA VAL A 229 10.66 38.96 -2.91
C VAL A 229 10.34 38.36 -1.53
N ARG A 230 9.86 39.21 -0.60
CA ARG A 230 9.45 38.79 0.74
C ARG A 230 8.31 37.76 0.74
N GLN A 231 7.38 37.85 -0.20
CA GLN A 231 6.28 36.89 -0.35
C GLN A 231 6.74 35.58 -0.98
N GLN A 232 7.72 35.62 -1.91
CA GLN A 232 8.33 34.43 -2.50
C GLN A 232 9.08 33.62 -1.44
N GLU A 233 9.93 34.28 -0.65
CA GLU A 233 10.66 33.67 0.46
C GLU A 233 9.70 33.04 1.47
N LYS A 234 8.66 33.77 1.89
CA LYS A 234 7.67 33.26 2.83
C LYS A 234 6.89 32.07 2.27
N ALA A 235 6.59 32.07 0.96
CA ALA A 235 5.93 30.94 0.31
C ALA A 235 6.84 29.71 0.29
N LEU A 236 8.12 29.87 -0.07
CA LEU A 236 9.10 28.79 -0.09
C LEU A 236 9.37 28.23 1.31
N GLN A 237 9.59 29.08 2.31
CA GLN A 237 9.80 28.67 3.71
C GLN A 237 8.64 27.81 4.25
N ASN A 238 7.40 28.24 3.98
CA ASN A 238 6.24 27.48 4.41
C ASN A 238 6.14 26.14 3.68
N ALA A 239 6.30 26.14 2.36
CA ALA A 239 6.27 24.93 1.56
C ALA A 239 7.38 23.94 1.95
N TRP A 240 8.59 24.43 2.22
CA TRP A 240 9.72 23.63 2.71
C TRP A 240 9.42 22.98 4.05
N ARG A 241 8.91 23.76 5.02
CA ARG A 241 8.53 23.23 6.34
C ARG A 241 7.47 22.13 6.23
N TYR A 242 6.45 22.32 5.40
CA TYR A 242 5.45 21.28 5.13
C TYR A 242 6.06 20.05 4.47
N ALA A 243 6.95 20.21 3.49
CA ALA A 243 7.60 19.10 2.80
C ALA A 243 8.47 18.27 3.75
N VAL A 244 9.31 18.91 4.58
CA VAL A 244 10.14 18.20 5.56
C VAL A 244 9.29 17.47 6.59
N GLN A 245 8.24 18.11 7.11
CA GLN A 245 7.34 17.47 8.06
C GLN A 245 6.59 16.28 7.44
N PHE A 246 6.10 16.43 6.20
CA PHE A 246 5.44 15.37 5.46
C PHE A 246 6.38 14.18 5.22
N VAL A 247 7.61 14.42 4.76
CA VAL A 247 8.58 13.35 4.51
C VAL A 247 8.96 12.67 5.82
N ALA A 248 9.24 13.42 6.88
CA ALA A 248 9.65 12.86 8.16
C ALA A 248 8.58 12.00 8.83
N THR A 249 7.30 12.36 8.67
CA THR A 249 6.17 11.57 9.17
C THR A 249 5.86 10.33 8.32
N ASN A 250 6.32 10.30 7.06
CA ASN A 250 6.11 9.21 6.12
C ASN A 250 7.40 8.45 5.76
N LEU A 251 8.45 8.58 6.58
CA LEU A 251 9.68 7.81 6.40
C LEU A 251 9.43 6.35 6.81
N PRO A 252 9.69 5.36 5.94
CA PRO A 252 9.67 3.96 6.35
C PRO A 252 10.67 3.74 7.49
N ALA A 253 10.29 2.93 8.48
CA ALA A 253 11.20 2.53 9.55
C ALA A 253 12.43 1.84 8.91
N GLY A 254 13.61 2.47 9.02
CA GLY A 254 14.86 1.94 8.47
C GLY A 254 15.42 2.65 7.24
N ASP A 255 14.99 3.88 6.90
CA ASP A 255 15.60 4.69 5.82
C ASP A 255 17.02 5.23 6.16
N SER A 256 17.88 4.35 6.71
CA SER A 256 19.32 4.47 6.53
C SER A 256 19.60 4.24 5.05
N PHE A 257 20.21 5.21 4.38
CA PHE A 257 20.57 5.04 2.97
C PHE A 257 21.60 3.94 2.85
N ASP A 258 21.15 2.85 2.26
CA ASP A 258 22.03 1.80 1.82
C ASP A 258 22.59 2.20 0.45
N ALA A 259 23.79 2.77 0.46
CA ALA A 259 24.53 3.13 -0.74
C ALA A 259 24.78 1.93 -1.68
N THR A 260 24.71 0.71 -1.15
CA THR A 260 24.90 -0.52 -1.93
C THR A 260 23.61 -1.01 -2.59
N PHE A 261 22.44 -0.44 -2.25
CA PHE A 261 21.14 -0.93 -2.71
C PHE A 261 21.07 -1.03 -4.24
N ASP A 262 21.46 0.02 -4.96
CA ASP A 262 21.38 0.03 -6.42
C ASP A 262 22.31 -1.01 -7.06
N ALA A 263 23.51 -1.20 -6.49
CA ALA A 263 24.45 -2.22 -6.93
C ALA A 263 23.92 -3.63 -6.65
N ARG A 264 23.38 -3.86 -5.45
CA ARG A 264 22.73 -5.13 -5.06
C ARG A 264 21.52 -5.41 -5.94
N ALA A 265 20.67 -4.41 -6.18
CA ALA A 265 19.49 -4.49 -7.04
C ALA A 265 19.87 -4.81 -8.49
N ALA A 266 20.95 -4.22 -9.00
CA ALA A 266 21.49 -4.55 -10.30
C ALA A 266 21.92 -6.03 -10.35
N ALA A 267 22.82 -6.44 -9.46
CA ALA A 267 23.37 -7.79 -9.42
C ALA A 267 22.30 -8.88 -9.27
N VAL A 268 21.34 -8.72 -8.36
CA VAL A 268 20.25 -9.71 -8.21
C VAL A 268 19.33 -9.75 -9.43
N SER A 269 19.09 -8.60 -10.09
CA SER A 269 18.28 -8.57 -11.30
C SER A 269 18.98 -9.25 -12.47
N ASP A 270 20.31 -9.07 -12.61
CA ASP A 270 21.10 -9.73 -13.66
C ASP A 270 21.15 -11.24 -13.44
N ALA A 271 21.36 -11.69 -12.19
CA ALA A 271 21.37 -13.10 -11.86
C ALA A 271 20.00 -13.78 -12.08
N VAL A 272 18.91 -13.11 -11.67
CA VAL A 272 17.55 -13.61 -11.91
C VAL A 272 17.23 -13.62 -13.40
N GLU A 273 17.64 -12.61 -14.15
CA GLU A 273 17.44 -12.59 -15.60
C GLU A 273 18.20 -13.72 -16.29
N ALA A 274 19.46 -13.96 -15.92
CA ALA A 274 20.25 -15.08 -16.43
C ALA A 274 19.58 -16.43 -16.12
N ALA A 275 19.12 -16.64 -14.89
CA ALA A 275 18.41 -17.85 -14.49
C ALA A 275 17.09 -18.04 -15.27
N GLN A 276 16.30 -16.98 -15.44
CA GLN A 276 15.04 -17.03 -16.18
C GLN A 276 15.27 -17.28 -17.69
N ARG A 277 16.26 -16.62 -18.31
CA ARG A 277 16.64 -16.87 -19.72
C ARG A 277 17.11 -18.31 -19.92
N ALA A 278 17.97 -18.82 -19.04
CA ALA A 278 18.43 -20.21 -19.11
C ALA A 278 17.26 -21.20 -18.94
N ALA A 279 16.30 -20.88 -18.07
CA ALA A 279 15.11 -21.69 -17.88
C ALA A 279 14.20 -21.68 -19.10
N ASP A 280 14.01 -20.52 -19.74
CA ASP A 280 13.19 -20.37 -20.94
C ASP A 280 13.84 -21.06 -22.16
N ALA A 281 15.17 -21.10 -22.24
CA ALA A 281 15.91 -21.80 -23.29
C ALA A 281 15.86 -23.34 -23.17
N SER A 282 15.41 -23.87 -22.02
CA SER A 282 15.40 -25.30 -21.73
C SER A 282 14.01 -25.84 -21.37
N PRO A 283 12.99 -25.67 -22.24
CA PRO A 283 11.62 -26.06 -21.92
C PRO A 283 11.53 -27.55 -21.54
N GLY A 284 12.22 -28.44 -22.26
CA GLY A 284 12.20 -29.89 -22.00
C GLY A 284 12.44 -30.29 -20.54
N LEU A 285 13.26 -29.56 -19.79
CA LEU A 285 13.57 -29.83 -18.37
C LEU A 285 12.33 -29.73 -17.47
N TRP A 286 11.43 -28.81 -17.78
CA TRP A 286 10.23 -28.53 -16.98
C TRP A 286 9.06 -29.45 -17.34
N SER A 287 9.14 -30.13 -18.49
CA SER A 287 8.11 -31.01 -19.06
C SER A 287 7.80 -32.24 -18.18
N THR A 288 8.77 -32.68 -17.36
CA THR A 288 8.60 -33.84 -16.46
C THR A 288 7.98 -33.46 -15.13
N ASN A 289 8.31 -32.27 -14.60
CA ASN A 289 7.74 -31.79 -13.34
C ASN A 289 7.66 -30.25 -13.33
N ARG A 290 6.44 -29.73 -13.51
CA ARG A 290 6.16 -28.29 -13.55
C ARG A 290 6.48 -27.57 -12.24
N SER A 291 6.38 -28.26 -11.09
CA SER A 291 6.68 -27.63 -9.80
C SER A 291 8.10 -27.08 -9.75
N ARG A 292 9.06 -27.67 -10.47
CA ARG A 292 10.45 -27.19 -10.54
C ARG A 292 10.54 -25.77 -11.08
N ARG A 293 9.85 -25.48 -12.20
CA ARG A 293 9.89 -24.14 -12.80
C ARG A 293 9.21 -23.11 -11.89
N GLN A 294 8.08 -23.46 -11.31
CA GLN A 294 7.30 -22.55 -10.47
C GLN A 294 7.99 -22.27 -9.14
N ILE A 295 8.73 -23.24 -8.60
CA ILE A 295 9.54 -23.05 -7.40
C ILE A 295 10.78 -22.19 -7.71
N LEU A 296 11.43 -22.38 -8.86
CA LEU A 296 12.51 -21.49 -9.31
C LEU A 296 12.01 -20.04 -9.48
N ASP A 297 10.81 -19.87 -10.02
CA ASP A 297 10.14 -18.58 -10.16
C ASP A 297 9.84 -17.94 -8.80
N ALA A 298 9.28 -18.70 -7.85
CA ALA A 298 8.99 -18.21 -6.51
C ALA A 298 10.27 -17.78 -5.77
N VAL A 299 11.35 -18.56 -5.83
CA VAL A 299 12.64 -18.19 -5.22
C VAL A 299 13.22 -16.95 -5.91
N SER A 300 13.12 -16.86 -7.23
CA SER A 300 13.53 -15.67 -8.00
C SER A 300 12.76 -14.42 -7.58
N ALA A 301 11.45 -14.55 -7.32
CA ALA A 301 10.63 -13.46 -6.79
C ALA A 301 11.08 -13.04 -5.39
N TYR A 302 11.42 -13.98 -4.50
CA TYR A 302 11.93 -13.65 -3.15
C TYR A 302 13.26 -12.90 -3.21
N ILE A 303 14.17 -13.29 -4.12
CA ILE A 303 15.45 -12.61 -4.35
C ILE A 303 15.23 -11.16 -4.80
N LEU A 304 14.35 -10.95 -5.79
CA LEU A 304 14.03 -9.61 -6.28
C LEU A 304 13.27 -8.75 -5.23
N GLN A 305 12.46 -9.38 -4.39
CA GLN A 305 11.69 -8.68 -3.35
C GLN A 305 12.59 -8.22 -2.19
N SER A 306 13.50 -9.09 -1.74
CA SER A 306 14.42 -8.83 -0.63
C SER A 306 15.67 -8.05 -1.03
N VAL A 307 15.99 -8.00 -2.33
CA VAL A 307 17.24 -7.45 -2.86
C VAL A 307 18.45 -8.14 -2.22
N SER A 308 18.31 -9.44 -1.96
CA SER A 308 19.32 -10.30 -1.34
C SER A 308 19.64 -11.47 -2.25
N SER A 309 20.91 -11.81 -2.38
CA SER A 309 21.36 -13.02 -3.09
C SER A 309 20.97 -14.31 -2.37
N GLU A 310 20.82 -14.23 -1.05
CA GLU A 310 20.39 -15.33 -0.18
C GLU A 310 19.01 -15.06 0.37
N VAL A 311 18.11 -16.03 0.21
CA VAL A 311 16.72 -15.94 0.65
C VAL A 311 16.25 -17.18 1.37
N GLU A 312 15.55 -16.97 2.48
CA GLU A 312 14.84 -18.04 3.17
C GLU A 312 13.63 -18.49 2.32
N ALA A 313 13.57 -19.78 1.99
CA ALA A 313 12.48 -20.35 1.22
C ALA A 313 11.91 -21.58 1.95
N ASP A 314 10.86 -21.37 2.75
CA ASP A 314 10.16 -22.45 3.42
C ASP A 314 9.14 -23.13 2.49
N THR A 315 9.01 -24.45 2.62
CA THR A 315 8.13 -25.25 1.76
C THR A 315 6.64 -24.91 1.89
N ARG A 316 6.22 -24.29 3.01
CA ARG A 316 4.82 -23.88 3.20
C ARG A 316 4.54 -22.59 2.46
N ARG A 317 5.39 -21.56 2.58
CA ARG A 317 5.27 -20.31 1.79
C ARG A 317 5.39 -20.58 0.30
N LEU A 318 6.35 -21.40 -0.13
CA LEU A 318 6.43 -21.84 -1.53
C LEU A 318 5.15 -22.55 -2.00
N SER A 319 4.52 -23.33 -1.12
CA SER A 319 3.23 -23.97 -1.40
C SER A 319 2.08 -22.97 -1.51
N GLN A 320 2.10 -21.88 -0.75
CA GLN A 320 1.13 -20.79 -0.82
C GLN A 320 1.27 -19.99 -2.12
N ASP A 321 2.50 -19.72 -2.57
CA ASP A 321 2.77 -18.85 -3.72
C ASP A 321 2.68 -19.58 -5.06
N THR A 322 3.01 -20.87 -5.10
CA THR A 322 2.95 -21.69 -6.33
C THR A 322 1.70 -22.56 -6.43
N GLY A 323 0.97 -22.70 -5.33
CA GLY A 323 -0.18 -23.59 -5.21
C GLY A 323 0.16 -25.07 -5.19
N TYR A 324 1.41 -25.51 -5.34
CA TYR A 324 1.82 -26.93 -5.23
C TYR A 324 1.84 -27.37 -3.77
N GLY A 325 1.68 -28.66 -3.46
CA GLY A 325 1.76 -29.15 -2.07
C GLY A 325 3.18 -29.14 -1.50
N ARG A 326 3.34 -29.15 -0.17
CA ARG A 326 4.65 -29.07 0.51
C ARG A 326 5.69 -30.09 0.03
N GLU A 327 5.26 -31.31 -0.25
CA GLU A 327 6.16 -32.39 -0.71
C GLU A 327 6.63 -32.16 -2.15
N ALA A 328 5.76 -31.63 -3.02
CA ALA A 328 6.16 -31.23 -4.36
C ALA A 328 7.16 -30.07 -4.31
N CYS A 329 6.95 -29.09 -3.42
CA CYS A 329 7.91 -28.01 -3.18
C CYS A 329 9.26 -28.55 -2.69
N ARG A 330 9.26 -29.48 -1.72
CA ARG A 330 10.48 -30.10 -1.18
C ARG A 330 11.27 -30.86 -2.26
N LEU A 331 10.59 -31.69 -3.06
CA LEU A 331 11.22 -32.44 -4.15
C LEU A 331 11.73 -31.53 -5.26
N ALA A 332 11.01 -30.44 -5.55
CA ALA A 332 11.46 -29.43 -6.51
C ALA A 332 12.72 -28.71 -6.03
N LEU A 333 12.77 -28.28 -4.78
CA LEU A 333 13.98 -27.67 -4.18
C LEU A 333 15.17 -28.63 -4.25
N LEU A 334 14.98 -29.88 -3.84
CA LEU A 334 16.04 -30.90 -3.90
C LEU A 334 16.58 -31.07 -5.33
N TRP A 335 15.69 -31.17 -6.31
CA TRP A 335 16.09 -31.29 -7.71
C TRP A 335 16.82 -30.05 -8.21
N LEU A 336 16.32 -28.84 -7.89
CA LEU A 336 16.95 -27.58 -8.27
C LEU A 336 18.35 -27.46 -7.66
N THR A 337 18.55 -27.92 -6.43
CA THR A 337 19.87 -27.97 -5.78
C THR A 337 20.79 -28.99 -6.44
N GLN A 338 20.32 -30.22 -6.67
CA GLN A 338 21.11 -31.27 -7.32
C GLN A 338 21.53 -30.92 -8.76
N ASN A 339 20.77 -30.06 -9.43
CA ASN A 339 21.02 -29.63 -10.82
C ASN A 339 21.63 -28.22 -10.90
N ASN A 340 22.20 -27.71 -9.81
CA ASN A 340 22.91 -26.41 -9.75
C ASN A 340 22.07 -25.22 -10.24
N TRP A 341 20.74 -25.28 -10.09
CA TRP A 341 19.87 -24.12 -10.25
C TRP A 341 19.83 -23.26 -8.98
N LEU A 342 19.85 -23.93 -7.83
CA LEU A 342 19.91 -23.31 -6.51
C LEU A 342 21.08 -23.89 -5.72
N VAL A 343 21.61 -23.12 -4.78
CA VAL A 343 22.58 -23.60 -3.78
C VAL A 343 21.98 -23.40 -2.41
N LEU A 344 21.99 -24.46 -1.59
CA LEU A 344 21.60 -24.40 -0.19
C LEU A 344 22.75 -23.76 0.61
N THR A 345 22.51 -22.58 1.20
CA THR A 345 23.54 -21.88 1.99
C THR A 345 23.42 -22.23 3.47
N THR A 346 22.20 -22.18 4.02
CA THR A 346 21.93 -22.53 5.41
C THR A 346 20.78 -23.54 5.48
N PRO A 347 20.96 -24.70 6.15
CA PRO A 347 19.88 -25.66 6.36
C PRO A 347 18.77 -25.07 7.24
N ALA A 348 17.55 -25.58 7.10
CA ALA A 348 16.42 -25.14 7.93
C ALA A 348 16.70 -25.42 9.42
N ALA A 349 16.42 -24.45 10.29
CA ALA A 349 16.68 -24.54 11.72
C ALA A 349 15.60 -23.83 12.54
N GLY A 350 15.11 -24.48 13.60
CA GLY A 350 14.06 -23.91 14.46
C GLY A 350 12.81 -23.55 13.66
N VAL A 351 12.38 -22.30 13.74
CA VAL A 351 11.23 -21.76 12.98
C VAL A 351 11.58 -21.30 11.56
N HIS A 352 12.87 -21.20 11.23
CA HIS A 352 13.37 -20.71 9.96
C HIS A 352 13.46 -21.82 8.92
N GLY A 353 13.02 -21.51 7.70
CA GLY A 353 13.21 -22.31 6.50
C GLY A 353 14.69 -22.39 6.09
N ALA A 354 14.96 -23.25 5.11
CA ALA A 354 16.28 -23.32 4.49
C ALA A 354 16.53 -22.06 3.66
N THR A 355 17.78 -21.58 3.67
CA THR A 355 18.21 -20.42 2.89
C THR A 355 18.89 -20.88 1.61
N PHE A 356 18.47 -20.28 0.50
CA PHE A 356 18.95 -20.61 -0.83
C PHE A 356 19.44 -19.37 -1.56
N ARG A 357 20.38 -19.59 -2.47
CA ARG A 357 20.78 -18.62 -3.50
C ARG A 357 20.69 -19.24 -4.88
N LEU A 358 20.70 -18.42 -5.93
CA LEU A 358 20.87 -18.92 -7.30
C LEU A 358 22.25 -19.58 -7.46
N GLY A 359 22.33 -20.58 -8.34
CA GLY A 359 23.58 -21.26 -8.67
C GLY A 359 24.65 -20.30 -9.22
N ASP A 360 25.92 -20.58 -8.94
CA ASP A 360 27.06 -19.70 -9.28
C ASP A 360 27.16 -19.37 -10.77
N ARG A 361 26.69 -20.26 -11.64
CA ARG A 361 26.62 -20.02 -13.10
C ARG A 361 25.72 -18.85 -13.51
N PHE A 362 24.85 -18.40 -12.61
CA PHE A 362 24.00 -17.22 -12.82
C PHE A 362 24.51 -16.01 -12.04
N SER A 363 25.49 -16.20 -11.15
CA SER A 363 26.14 -15.10 -10.46
C SER A 363 26.95 -14.32 -11.49
N THR A 364 26.67 -13.03 -11.59
CA THR A 364 27.57 -12.10 -12.25
C THR A 364 28.52 -11.60 -11.17
N ASP A 365 29.61 -12.33 -10.92
CA ASP A 365 30.77 -11.70 -10.31
C ASP A 365 31.13 -10.45 -11.15
N PRO A 366 31.71 -9.40 -10.57
CA PRO A 366 32.17 -8.24 -11.32
C PRO A 366 33.44 -8.61 -12.10
N SER A 367 33.38 -9.64 -12.95
CA SER A 367 34.31 -9.77 -14.06
C SER A 367 33.98 -8.63 -15.02
N SER A 368 34.81 -7.58 -14.94
CA SER A 368 34.99 -6.54 -15.94
C SER A 368 34.63 -7.04 -17.33
N THR A 369 33.44 -6.68 -17.80
CA THR A 369 33.07 -6.98 -19.18
C THR A 369 33.79 -5.96 -20.06
N GLU A 370 35.02 -6.28 -20.46
CA GLU A 370 35.77 -5.60 -21.52
C GLU A 370 35.13 -5.87 -22.90
N TRP A 371 33.80 -5.78 -23.04
CA TRP A 371 33.13 -5.97 -24.33
C TRP A 371 32.70 -4.62 -24.89
N ALA A 372 33.34 -4.26 -26.00
CA ALA A 372 33.27 -2.99 -26.70
C ALA A 372 31.98 -2.78 -27.51
N GLN A 373 30.81 -2.95 -26.90
CA GLN A 373 29.55 -2.49 -27.50
C GLN A 373 28.82 -1.55 -26.57
N ALA A 374 28.88 -0.26 -26.91
CA ALA A 374 28.14 0.79 -26.25
C ALA A 374 26.64 0.46 -26.28
N VAL A 375 26.02 0.32 -25.10
CA VAL A 375 24.58 0.15 -24.96
C VAL A 375 23.91 1.43 -25.49
N THR A 376 23.33 1.38 -26.68
CA THR A 376 22.75 2.54 -27.40
C THR A 376 21.39 3.00 -26.87
N ARG A 377 20.85 2.35 -25.84
CA ARG A 377 19.59 2.72 -25.19
C ARG A 377 19.85 3.18 -23.76
N PRO A 378 19.23 4.28 -23.28
CA PRO A 378 19.37 4.69 -21.89
C PRO A 378 18.99 3.51 -20.98
N ALA A 379 19.94 3.10 -20.12
CA ALA A 379 19.74 1.98 -19.22
C ALA A 379 18.55 2.26 -18.30
N VAL A 380 17.59 1.33 -18.25
CA VAL A 380 16.50 1.39 -17.26
C VAL A 380 17.15 1.35 -15.87
N PRO A 381 16.78 2.24 -14.93
CA PRO A 381 17.35 2.23 -13.58
C PRO A 381 17.25 0.83 -12.93
N PRO A 382 18.26 0.37 -12.17
CA PRO A 382 18.29 -0.98 -11.60
C PRO A 382 17.02 -1.36 -10.81
N ASP A 383 16.49 -0.44 -10.01
CA ASP A 383 15.28 -0.66 -9.23
C ASP A 383 14.01 -0.80 -10.11
N GLU A 384 13.92 -0.05 -11.21
CA GLU A 384 12.79 -0.18 -12.15
C GLU A 384 12.86 -1.50 -12.93
N ARG A 385 14.06 -1.90 -13.38
CA ARG A 385 14.29 -3.22 -13.99
C ARG A 385 13.86 -4.35 -13.04
N ARG A 386 14.30 -4.30 -11.78
CA ARG A 386 13.93 -5.23 -10.72
C ARG A 386 12.41 -5.32 -10.54
N LYS A 387 11.72 -4.18 -10.44
CA LYS A 387 10.25 -4.13 -10.30
C LYS A 387 9.53 -4.75 -11.50
N ILE A 388 9.99 -4.48 -12.73
CA ILE A 388 9.42 -5.05 -13.95
C ILE A 388 9.56 -6.58 -13.94
N GLN A 389 10.76 -7.09 -13.64
CA GLN A 389 11.00 -8.53 -13.54
C GLN A 389 10.15 -9.18 -12.43
N LEU A 390 10.11 -8.56 -11.25
CA LEU A 390 9.32 -9.05 -10.11
C LEU A 390 7.84 -9.13 -10.47
N ARG A 391 7.26 -8.07 -11.05
CA ARG A 391 5.86 -8.06 -11.51
C ARG A 391 5.58 -9.15 -12.52
N LYS A 392 6.49 -9.37 -13.49
CA LYS A 392 6.34 -10.43 -14.51
C LYS A 392 6.29 -11.82 -13.86
N ILE A 393 7.20 -12.11 -12.94
CA ILE A 393 7.27 -13.42 -12.27
C ILE A 393 6.08 -13.63 -11.34
N VAL A 394 5.74 -12.64 -10.50
CA VAL A 394 4.61 -12.70 -9.56
C VAL A 394 3.30 -12.89 -10.32
N ASN A 395 3.06 -12.12 -11.38
CA ASN A 395 1.87 -12.28 -12.21
C ASN A 395 1.74 -13.69 -12.79
N ARG A 396 2.84 -14.30 -13.28
CA ARG A 396 2.83 -15.70 -13.75
C ARG A 396 2.46 -16.69 -12.64
N LEU A 397 2.97 -16.48 -11.43
CA LEU A 397 2.64 -17.30 -10.26
C LEU A 397 1.15 -17.15 -9.89
N GLU A 398 0.65 -15.92 -9.75
CA GLU A 398 -0.75 -15.62 -9.41
C GLU A 398 -1.75 -16.16 -10.44
N LEU A 399 -1.40 -16.08 -11.73
CA LEU A 399 -2.27 -16.59 -12.79
C LEU A 399 -2.45 -18.11 -12.74
N SER A 400 -1.40 -18.84 -12.39
CA SER A 400 -1.40 -20.30 -12.31
C SER A 400 -1.79 -20.84 -10.92
N ASN A 401 -1.65 -20.04 -9.87
CA ASN A 401 -1.98 -20.36 -8.48
C ASN A 401 -3.46 -20.08 -8.17
N HIS A 402 -4.35 -20.87 -8.76
CA HIS A 402 -5.80 -20.75 -8.57
C HIS A 402 -6.45 -22.12 -8.34
N ASP A 403 -7.55 -22.17 -7.58
CA ASP A 403 -8.28 -23.40 -7.24
C ASP A 403 -8.69 -24.22 -8.47
N ALA A 404 -9.14 -23.51 -9.52
CA ALA A 404 -9.49 -24.06 -10.83
C ALA A 404 -8.36 -24.86 -11.53
N PHE A 405 -7.11 -24.72 -11.07
CA PHE A 405 -5.94 -25.43 -11.62
C PHE A 405 -5.23 -26.28 -10.57
N ALA A 406 -5.31 -25.89 -9.30
CA ALA A 406 -4.46 -26.42 -8.24
C ALA A 406 -5.09 -27.56 -7.44
N SER A 407 -6.43 -27.65 -7.41
CA SER A 407 -7.17 -28.63 -6.65
C SER A 407 -7.25 -30.00 -7.34
N PRO A 408 -7.26 -31.12 -6.60
CA PRO A 408 -7.77 -32.39 -7.11
C PRO A 408 -9.16 -32.19 -7.72
N GLY A 409 -9.42 -32.83 -8.87
CA GLY A 409 -10.69 -32.68 -9.59
C GLY A 409 -10.81 -31.41 -10.45
N SER A 410 -9.84 -30.49 -10.41
CA SER A 410 -9.86 -29.26 -11.22
C SER A 410 -9.38 -29.48 -12.68
N LEU A 411 -9.25 -28.38 -13.45
CA LEU A 411 -8.71 -28.44 -14.82
C LEU A 411 -7.24 -28.89 -14.87
N GLY A 412 -6.53 -28.76 -13.74
CA GLY A 412 -5.17 -29.25 -13.56
C GLY A 412 -4.08 -28.23 -13.89
N ARG A 413 -2.82 -28.63 -13.63
CA ARG A 413 -1.64 -27.75 -13.68
C ARG A 413 -1.22 -27.34 -15.08
N ASP A 414 -1.44 -28.20 -16.06
CA ASP A 414 -1.14 -27.89 -17.46
C ASP A 414 -2.04 -26.74 -17.94
N ALA A 415 -3.33 -26.78 -17.60
CA ALA A 415 -4.28 -25.71 -17.90
C ALA A 415 -3.87 -24.38 -17.25
N GLY A 416 -3.47 -24.40 -15.97
CA GLY A 416 -2.97 -23.19 -15.29
C GLY A 416 -1.68 -22.63 -15.90
N THR A 417 -0.79 -23.49 -16.39
CA THR A 417 0.45 -23.07 -17.06
C THR A 417 0.16 -22.40 -18.40
N ILE A 418 -0.75 -22.98 -19.19
CA ILE A 418 -1.20 -22.43 -20.47
C ILE A 418 -1.92 -21.10 -20.25
N PHE A 419 -2.84 -21.04 -19.29
CA PHE A 419 -3.56 -19.82 -18.94
C PHE A 419 -2.62 -18.68 -18.51
N ALA A 420 -1.55 -18.99 -17.75
CA ALA A 420 -0.57 -17.99 -17.33
C ALA A 420 0.37 -17.52 -18.45
N ALA A 421 0.57 -18.33 -19.49
CA ALA A 421 1.37 -17.97 -20.66
C ALA A 421 0.60 -17.10 -21.67
N LEU A 422 -0.73 -17.13 -21.63
CA LEU A 422 -1.59 -16.33 -22.49
C LEU A 422 -1.79 -14.91 -21.96
N GLY A 423 -1.67 -13.95 -22.86
CA GLY A 423 -1.97 -12.55 -22.58
C GLY A 423 -3.48 -12.28 -22.59
N SER A 424 -3.88 -11.24 -21.87
CA SER A 424 -5.24 -10.71 -21.90
C SER A 424 -5.52 -9.79 -23.09
N GLU A 425 -4.47 -9.21 -23.68
CA GLU A 425 -4.55 -8.28 -24.81
C GLU A 425 -3.70 -8.73 -26.01
N SER A 426 -2.94 -9.83 -25.84
CA SER A 426 -2.12 -10.43 -26.88
C SER A 426 -2.55 -11.87 -27.12
N SER A 427 -2.75 -12.21 -28.40
CA SER A 427 -2.98 -13.58 -28.85
C SER A 427 -1.66 -14.33 -28.97
N ALA A 428 -1.69 -15.63 -28.71
CA ALA A 428 -0.57 -16.52 -29.00
C ALA A 428 -1.03 -17.70 -29.85
N THR A 429 -0.25 -18.07 -30.87
CA THR A 429 -0.56 -19.26 -31.66
C THR A 429 -0.26 -20.53 -30.87
N THR A 430 -0.79 -21.66 -31.33
CA THR A 430 -0.44 -22.96 -30.74
C THR A 430 1.06 -23.26 -30.88
N LEU A 431 1.70 -22.76 -31.95
CA LEU A 431 3.14 -22.93 -32.18
C LEU A 431 3.97 -22.11 -31.17
N ASP A 432 3.58 -20.86 -30.91
CA ASP A 432 4.23 -20.01 -29.92
C ASP A 432 4.15 -20.64 -28.52
N LEU A 433 2.99 -21.18 -28.17
CA LEU A 433 2.80 -21.89 -26.91
C LEU A 433 3.67 -23.16 -26.84
N LEU A 434 3.86 -23.89 -27.93
CA LEU A 434 4.75 -25.07 -27.94
C LEU A 434 6.23 -24.70 -27.78
N ALA A 435 6.65 -23.53 -28.28
CA ALA A 435 8.02 -23.06 -28.14
C ALA A 435 8.39 -22.75 -26.68
N HIS A 436 7.42 -22.28 -25.89
CA HIS A 436 7.65 -21.82 -24.51
C HIS A 436 7.09 -22.75 -23.44
N ILE A 437 6.08 -23.56 -23.77
CA ILE A 437 5.43 -24.50 -22.85
C ILE A 437 5.78 -25.92 -23.26
N SER A 438 6.36 -26.63 -22.31
CA SER A 438 6.96 -27.94 -22.51
C SER A 438 5.90 -29.05 -22.42
N LEU A 439 4.90 -28.98 -23.30
CA LEU A 439 3.80 -29.94 -23.44
C LEU A 439 3.86 -30.61 -24.80
N THR A 440 3.40 -31.85 -24.89
CA THR A 440 3.14 -32.47 -26.19
C THR A 440 1.98 -31.75 -26.86
N ILE A 441 2.01 -31.64 -28.19
CA ILE A 441 0.95 -30.97 -28.97
C ILE A 441 -0.45 -31.51 -28.66
N LYS A 442 -0.57 -32.83 -28.43
CA LYS A 442 -1.83 -33.49 -28.05
C LYS A 442 -2.35 -32.98 -26.70
N ARG A 443 -1.47 -32.89 -25.69
CA ARG A 443 -1.85 -32.40 -24.35
C ARG A 443 -2.17 -30.91 -24.36
N LEU A 444 -1.39 -30.11 -25.08
CA LEU A 444 -1.63 -28.68 -25.24
C LEU A 444 -2.99 -28.41 -25.86
N ARG A 445 -3.31 -29.06 -26.99
CA ARG A 445 -4.61 -28.93 -27.66
C ARG A 445 -5.76 -29.36 -26.75
N ALA A 446 -5.66 -30.51 -26.10
CA ALA A 446 -6.70 -30.98 -25.18
C ALA A 446 -6.93 -30.00 -24.00
N ALA A 447 -5.86 -29.43 -23.45
CA ALA A 447 -5.97 -28.44 -22.38
C ALA A 447 -6.55 -27.11 -22.87
N LEU A 448 -6.19 -26.64 -24.06
CA LEU A 448 -6.77 -25.44 -24.69
C LEU A 448 -8.27 -25.62 -24.96
N THR A 449 -8.69 -26.77 -25.51
CA THR A 449 -10.11 -27.10 -25.70
C THR A 449 -10.86 -27.05 -24.37
N ARG A 450 -10.36 -27.70 -23.32
CA ARG A 450 -10.98 -27.66 -21.98
C ARG A 450 -11.04 -26.26 -21.39
N LEU A 451 -10.01 -25.43 -21.59
CA LEU A 451 -10.01 -24.04 -21.14
C LEU A 451 -11.04 -23.20 -21.91
N SER A 452 -11.19 -23.46 -23.21
CA SER A 452 -12.14 -22.79 -24.10
C SER A 452 -13.60 -23.13 -23.76
N GLU A 453 -13.91 -24.41 -23.54
CA GLU A 453 -15.23 -24.88 -23.10
C GLU A 453 -15.68 -24.22 -21.80
N GLN A 454 -14.72 -23.92 -20.92
CA GLN A 454 -14.94 -23.24 -19.64
C GLN A 454 -14.88 -21.71 -19.74
N GLY A 455 -14.72 -21.15 -20.94
CA GLY A 455 -14.68 -19.71 -21.19
C GLY A 455 -13.47 -18.99 -20.59
N LEU A 456 -12.41 -19.72 -20.21
CA LEU A 456 -11.18 -19.15 -19.64
C LEU A 456 -10.23 -18.64 -20.73
N VAL A 457 -10.35 -19.18 -21.94
CA VAL A 457 -9.60 -18.79 -23.11
C VAL A 457 -10.57 -18.67 -24.28
N VAL A 458 -10.33 -17.71 -25.17
CA VAL A 458 -11.09 -17.52 -26.41
C VAL A 458 -10.16 -17.71 -27.61
N THR A 459 -10.72 -18.21 -28.70
CA THR A 459 -10.04 -18.23 -29.99
C THR A 459 -10.31 -16.92 -30.72
N THR A 460 -9.25 -16.31 -31.26
CA THR A 460 -9.29 -15.13 -32.12
C THR A 460 -8.66 -15.48 -33.46
N ASP A 461 -8.79 -14.60 -34.46
CA ASP A 461 -8.20 -14.79 -35.79
C ASP A 461 -6.66 -14.91 -35.74
N THR A 462 -6.04 -14.42 -34.66
CA THR A 462 -4.59 -14.39 -34.47
C THR A 462 -4.09 -15.47 -33.48
N GLY A 463 -4.98 -16.28 -32.90
CA GLY A 463 -4.61 -17.39 -32.02
C GLY A 463 -5.49 -17.51 -30.79
N TRP A 464 -4.90 -17.93 -29.67
CA TRP A 464 -5.58 -18.07 -28.39
C TRP A 464 -5.32 -16.85 -27.52
N GLN A 465 -6.33 -16.40 -26.79
CA GLN A 465 -6.25 -15.26 -25.89
C GLN A 465 -6.95 -15.58 -24.57
N ARG A 466 -6.41 -15.08 -23.47
CA ARG A 466 -6.98 -15.29 -22.15
C ARG A 466 -8.18 -14.39 -21.90
N THR A 467 -9.25 -14.94 -21.35
CA THR A 467 -10.42 -14.14 -20.92
C THR A 467 -10.10 -13.40 -19.62
N ASN A 468 -10.47 -12.11 -19.53
CA ASN A 468 -10.34 -11.31 -18.32
C ASN A 468 -11.54 -11.50 -17.37
N GLY A 469 -11.36 -11.22 -16.08
CA GLY A 469 -12.42 -11.16 -15.08
C GLY A 469 -12.52 -12.40 -14.18
N THR A 470 -13.71 -12.60 -13.58
CA THR A 470 -14.00 -13.59 -12.52
C THR A 470 -14.26 -15.01 -13.03
N ALA A 471 -13.81 -15.31 -14.26
CA ALA A 471 -14.10 -16.58 -14.92
C ALA A 471 -13.46 -17.78 -14.20
N ARG A 472 -12.28 -17.58 -13.59
CA ARG A 472 -11.59 -18.62 -12.81
C ARG A 472 -12.35 -18.98 -11.54
N GLU A 473 -12.91 -17.98 -10.86
CA GLU A 473 -13.71 -18.14 -9.65
C GLU A 473 -14.98 -18.93 -9.97
N ARG A 474 -15.68 -18.58 -11.06
CA ARG A 474 -16.84 -19.34 -11.54
C ARG A 474 -16.50 -20.81 -11.78
N VAL A 475 -15.42 -21.09 -12.52
CA VAL A 475 -14.97 -22.47 -12.80
C VAL A 475 -14.62 -23.21 -11.52
N ALA A 476 -13.99 -22.55 -10.54
CA ALA A 476 -13.69 -23.18 -9.26
C ALA A 476 -14.97 -23.58 -8.48
N VAL A 477 -16.02 -22.76 -8.54
CA VAL A 477 -17.32 -23.07 -7.94
C VAL A 477 -18.01 -24.22 -8.67
N GLU A 478 -18.04 -24.19 -10.00
CA GLU A 478 -18.67 -25.22 -10.85
C GLU A 478 -18.04 -26.61 -10.64
N PHE A 479 -16.71 -26.66 -10.49
CA PHE A 479 -15.98 -27.89 -10.22
C PHE A 479 -16.00 -28.29 -8.73
N GLY A 480 -16.63 -27.50 -7.85
CA GLY A 480 -16.70 -27.76 -6.41
C GLY A 480 -15.35 -27.69 -5.69
N VAL A 481 -14.40 -26.92 -6.24
CA VAL A 481 -13.01 -26.80 -5.74
C VAL A 481 -12.70 -25.44 -5.12
N ALA A 482 -13.67 -24.52 -5.08
CA ALA A 482 -13.52 -23.20 -4.49
C ALA A 482 -13.11 -23.28 -3.01
N GLY A 483 -12.12 -22.49 -2.62
CA GLY A 483 -11.57 -22.45 -1.26
C GLY A 483 -10.52 -23.51 -0.96
N TYR A 484 -10.12 -24.32 -1.94
CA TYR A 484 -9.15 -25.41 -1.73
C TYR A 484 -7.77 -24.90 -1.29
N LEU A 485 -7.21 -23.91 -2.00
CA LEU A 485 -5.94 -23.29 -1.67
C LEU A 485 -6.04 -22.52 -0.35
N GLU A 486 -7.17 -21.89 -0.08
CA GLU A 486 -7.41 -21.18 1.18
C GLU A 486 -7.43 -22.14 2.37
N GLY A 487 -8.17 -23.24 2.28
CA GLY A 487 -8.16 -24.29 3.29
C GLY A 487 -6.78 -24.91 3.49
N ARG A 488 -5.94 -24.97 2.45
CA ARG A 488 -4.54 -25.36 2.59
C ARG A 488 -3.70 -24.29 3.30
N ARG A 489 -3.84 -23.01 2.95
CA ARG A 489 -3.15 -21.89 3.62
C ARG A 489 -3.43 -21.94 5.13
N HIS A 490 -4.70 -22.02 5.49
CA HIS A 490 -5.14 -22.12 6.87
C HIS A 490 -4.52 -23.32 7.62
N ARG A 491 -4.51 -24.51 7.01
CA ARG A 491 -3.86 -25.70 7.60
C ARG A 491 -2.37 -25.48 7.86
N TYR A 492 -1.66 -24.84 6.94
CA TYR A 492 -0.23 -24.58 7.12
C TYR A 492 0.05 -23.48 8.13
N ASP A 493 -0.80 -22.47 8.25
CA ASP A 493 -0.68 -21.44 9.29
C ASP A 493 -0.81 -22.05 10.68
N ILE A 494 -1.77 -22.99 10.85
CA ILE A 494 -1.90 -23.76 12.09
C ILE A 494 -0.63 -24.59 12.34
N GLU A 495 -0.12 -25.30 11.34
CA GLU A 495 1.13 -26.08 11.49
C GLU A 495 2.31 -25.19 11.90
N ARG A 496 2.45 -23.99 11.31
CA ARG A 496 3.50 -23.02 11.66
C ARG A 496 3.37 -22.56 13.12
N GLN A 497 2.17 -22.23 13.55
CA GLN A 497 1.91 -21.82 14.94
C GLN A 497 2.21 -22.94 15.94
N VAL A 498 1.77 -24.17 15.65
CA VAL A 498 2.06 -25.34 16.50
C VAL A 498 3.56 -25.63 16.57
N TRP A 499 4.27 -25.49 15.45
CA TRP A 499 5.72 -25.67 15.40
C TRP A 499 6.48 -24.59 16.16
N ALA A 500 6.10 -23.32 15.98
CA ALA A 500 6.69 -22.20 16.73
C ALA A 500 6.46 -22.34 18.24
N TRP A 501 5.27 -22.79 18.66
CA TRP A 501 4.99 -23.09 20.07
C TRP A 501 5.89 -24.22 20.59
N TRP A 502 6.10 -25.28 19.82
CA TRP A 502 6.99 -26.36 20.21
C TRP A 502 8.45 -25.91 20.32
N GLN A 503 8.95 -25.12 19.37
CA GLN A 503 10.31 -24.58 19.41
C GLN A 503 10.54 -23.70 20.64
N ALA A 504 9.58 -22.81 20.95
CA ALA A 504 9.66 -21.98 22.15
C ALA A 504 9.64 -22.81 23.45
N GLU A 505 8.85 -23.89 23.50
CA GLU A 505 8.84 -24.82 24.64
C GLU A 505 10.18 -25.56 24.74
N TYR A 506 10.73 -26.03 23.62
CA TYR A 506 12.00 -26.75 23.56
C TYR A 506 13.18 -25.86 24.02
N GLU A 507 13.20 -24.60 23.60
CA GLU A 507 14.18 -23.61 24.06
C GLU A 507 14.03 -23.33 25.57
N TRP A 508 12.79 -23.18 26.06
CA TRP A 508 12.52 -23.02 27.48
C TRP A 508 13.01 -24.24 28.29
N MET A 509 12.76 -25.47 27.82
CA MET A 509 13.24 -26.71 28.44
C MET A 509 14.76 -26.79 28.51
N LYS A 510 15.47 -26.20 27.53
CA LYS A 510 16.94 -26.12 27.50
C LYS A 510 17.53 -25.02 28.37
N SER A 511 16.76 -23.99 28.72
CA SER A 511 17.27 -22.85 29.48
C SER A 511 17.52 -23.21 30.96
N GLU A 512 18.71 -22.82 31.48
CA GLU A 512 19.12 -23.10 32.88
C GLU A 512 18.30 -22.31 33.92
N HIS A 513 17.71 -21.18 33.52
CA HIS A 513 16.95 -20.29 34.40
C HIS A 513 15.45 -20.34 34.09
N ARG A 514 14.77 -21.39 34.60
CA ARG A 514 13.32 -21.61 34.45
C ARG A 514 12.50 -20.57 35.23
N LYS A 515 12.36 -19.34 34.70
CA LYS A 515 11.43 -18.36 35.28
C LYS A 515 10.00 -18.62 34.79
N PRO A 516 8.99 -18.71 35.69
CA PRO A 516 7.60 -18.80 35.29
C PRO A 516 7.20 -17.55 34.50
N GLY A 517 6.64 -17.72 33.30
CA GLY A 517 6.14 -16.61 32.50
C GLY A 517 4.97 -15.91 33.21
N ARG A 518 5.07 -14.60 33.46
CA ARG A 518 3.96 -13.81 34.01
C ARG A 518 2.80 -13.75 33.02
N ARG A 519 1.57 -13.88 33.53
CA ARG A 519 0.32 -13.67 32.76
C ARG A 519 0.27 -12.21 32.28
N PRO A 520 0.08 -11.94 30.97
CA PRO A 520 -0.28 -10.60 30.53
C PRO A 520 -1.74 -10.28 30.93
N PRO A 521 -2.06 -8.99 31.13
CA PRO A 521 -3.43 -8.56 31.41
C PRO A 521 -4.37 -8.85 30.22
N PRO A 522 -5.68 -9.02 30.46
CA PRO A 522 -6.66 -9.48 29.47
C PRO A 522 -6.91 -8.54 28.28
N THR A 523 -6.22 -7.40 28.19
CA THR A 523 -6.39 -6.36 27.16
C THR A 523 -5.31 -6.33 26.08
N SER A 524 -4.32 -7.23 26.10
CA SER A 524 -3.29 -7.24 25.05
C SER A 524 -3.79 -7.93 23.77
N VAL A 525 -4.11 -7.14 22.75
CA VAL A 525 -4.31 -7.63 21.37
C VAL A 525 -2.93 -8.00 20.80
N LEU A 526 -2.69 -9.30 20.57
CA LEU A 526 -1.47 -9.79 19.94
C LEU A 526 -1.53 -9.52 18.44
N LEU A 527 -0.94 -8.40 18.01
CA LEU A 527 -0.52 -8.19 16.62
C LEU A 527 0.60 -9.18 16.31
N VAL A 528 0.25 -10.31 15.68
CA VAL A 528 1.15 -11.31 15.08
C VAL A 528 2.27 -11.79 16.02
N SER A 529 1.98 -12.76 16.91
CA SER A 529 3.05 -13.40 17.68
C SER A 529 3.70 -14.54 16.88
N VAL A 530 4.87 -14.28 16.29
CA VAL A 530 5.85 -15.34 16.03
C VAL A 530 6.58 -15.57 17.36
N GLY A 531 5.96 -16.32 18.27
CA GLY A 531 6.46 -16.53 19.63
C GLY A 531 5.48 -17.31 20.50
N ARG A 532 5.94 -17.73 21.69
CA ARG A 532 5.16 -18.50 22.68
C ARG A 532 3.80 -17.81 22.89
N PRO A 533 2.65 -18.46 22.59
CA PRO A 533 1.36 -17.88 22.93
C PRO A 533 1.33 -17.65 24.45
N PRO A 534 1.07 -16.42 24.92
CA PRO A 534 1.13 -16.12 26.33
C PRO A 534 -0.13 -16.69 26.99
N SER A 535 -0.12 -17.98 27.34
CA SER A 535 -1.09 -18.58 28.26
C SER A 535 -0.85 -20.04 28.62
N ASN A 536 -0.28 -20.89 27.75
CA ASN A 536 -0.33 -22.34 27.98
C ASN A 536 1.04 -23.04 27.79
N GLU A 537 1.38 -23.91 28.74
CA GLU A 537 2.40 -24.96 28.56
C GLU A 537 2.04 -25.83 27.35
N TYR A 538 3.05 -26.34 26.63
CA TYR A 538 2.79 -27.22 25.50
C TYR A 538 2.07 -28.48 25.97
N PRO A 539 0.92 -28.87 25.37
CA PRO A 539 0.14 -30.02 25.83
C PRO A 539 0.98 -31.28 25.95
N ARG A 540 0.77 -32.02 27.04
CA ARG A 540 1.46 -33.28 27.32
C ARG A 540 0.46 -34.42 27.29
N GLY A 541 0.84 -35.53 26.67
CA GLY A 541 0.06 -36.76 26.69
C GLY A 541 0.23 -37.53 28.01
N PRO A 542 -0.43 -38.70 28.15
CA PRO A 542 -0.40 -39.52 29.37
C PRO A 542 1.01 -39.92 29.83
N ASN A 543 1.94 -40.05 28.89
CA ASN A 543 3.35 -40.40 29.14
C ASN A 543 4.25 -39.17 29.35
N ASN A 544 3.67 -38.00 29.63
CA ASN A 544 4.35 -36.69 29.73
C ASN A 544 5.14 -36.28 28.48
N ARG A 545 4.88 -36.90 27.32
CA ARG A 545 5.47 -36.54 26.02
C ARG A 545 4.65 -35.42 25.38
N ALA A 546 5.29 -34.63 24.50
CA ALA A 546 4.60 -33.58 23.75
C ALA A 546 3.42 -34.14 22.93
N ASP A 547 2.25 -33.52 23.09
CA ASP A 547 1.03 -33.87 22.35
C ASP A 547 0.74 -32.84 21.25
N HIS A 548 1.25 -33.12 20.05
CA HIS A 548 1.04 -32.27 18.88
C HIS A 548 -0.42 -32.25 18.38
N ARG A 549 -1.22 -33.29 18.67
CA ARG A 549 -2.63 -33.35 18.25
C ARG A 549 -3.45 -32.40 19.11
N GLU A 550 -3.23 -32.42 20.41
CA GLU A 550 -3.90 -31.52 21.34
C GLU A 550 -3.45 -30.06 21.13
N ALA A 551 -2.15 -29.82 20.89
CA ALA A 551 -1.66 -28.49 20.53
C ALA A 551 -2.36 -27.94 19.28
N LYS A 552 -2.56 -28.79 18.26
CA LYS A 552 -3.31 -28.42 17.06
C LYS A 552 -4.78 -28.10 17.37
N ARG A 553 -5.43 -28.87 18.24
CA ARG A 553 -6.81 -28.62 18.68
C ARG A 553 -6.94 -27.28 19.40
N VAL A 554 -5.98 -26.93 20.26
CA VAL A 554 -5.93 -25.64 20.97
C VAL A 554 -5.78 -24.47 19.99
N VAL A 555 -4.87 -24.57 19.02
CA VAL A 555 -4.69 -23.52 18.00
C VAL A 555 -5.95 -23.37 17.14
N LEU A 556 -6.57 -24.47 16.73
CA LEU A 556 -7.85 -24.47 16.01
C LEU A 556 -8.97 -23.82 16.82
N GLY A 557 -9.09 -24.15 18.11
CA GLY A 557 -10.09 -23.56 19.00
C GLY A 557 -9.89 -22.06 19.24
N LYS A 558 -8.64 -21.60 19.34
CA LYS A 558 -8.32 -20.17 19.41
C LYS A 558 -8.68 -19.45 18.12
N ALA A 559 -8.33 -20.01 16.96
CA ALA A 559 -8.67 -19.45 15.65
C ALA A 559 -10.20 -19.29 15.47
N ALA A 560 -10.99 -20.25 15.95
CA ALA A 560 -12.46 -20.19 15.94
C ALA A 560 -13.05 -19.12 16.88
N ASN A 561 -12.41 -18.85 18.02
CA ASN A 561 -12.82 -17.80 18.96
C ASN A 561 -12.44 -16.39 18.48
N THR A 562 -11.40 -16.27 17.64
CA THR A 562 -11.10 -15.06 16.85
C THR A 562 -11.85 -15.06 15.51
N GLY A 563 -13.12 -15.47 15.50
CA GLY A 563 -13.94 -15.54 14.29
C GLY A 563 -13.85 -14.28 13.41
N PRO A 564 -14.12 -14.40 12.10
CA PRO A 564 -13.94 -13.31 11.14
C PRO A 564 -14.67 -12.06 11.63
N LEU A 565 -14.05 -10.89 11.48
CA LEU A 565 -14.73 -9.60 11.58
C LEU A 565 -16.07 -9.73 10.86
N GLN A 566 -17.16 -9.81 11.64
CA GLN A 566 -18.49 -9.96 11.12
C GLN A 566 -18.76 -8.76 10.22
N LEU A 567 -18.87 -9.01 8.91
CA LEU A 567 -19.74 -8.22 8.05
C LEU A 567 -21.12 -8.26 8.71
N ARG A 568 -21.43 -7.21 9.49
CA ARG A 568 -22.80 -6.95 9.91
C ARG A 568 -23.60 -6.74 8.62
N GLN A 569 -24.36 -7.76 8.26
CA GLN A 569 -25.59 -7.54 7.53
C GLN A 569 -26.43 -6.58 8.37
N ALA A 570 -26.72 -5.41 7.81
CA ALA A 570 -27.84 -4.58 8.22
C ALA A 570 -28.59 -4.21 6.93
N SER A 571 -29.88 -4.49 6.99
CA SER A 571 -30.97 -4.25 6.03
C SER A 571 -30.83 -3.04 5.12
#